data_AF-A0A2T1BXV4-F1
#
_entry.id   AF-A0A2T1BXV4-F1
#
_cell.length_a   1.000
_cell.length_b   1.000
_cell.length_c   1.000
_cell.angle_alpha   90.00
_cell.angle_beta   90.00
_cell.angle_gamma   90.00
#
_symmetry.space_group_name_H-M   'P 1'
#
loop_
_entity.id
_entity.type
_entity.pdbx_description
1 polymer ?
#
loop_
_entity_poly.entity_id
_entity_poly.type
_entity_poly.pdbx_seq_one_letter_code
_entity_poly.pdbx_strand_id
1 'polypeptide(L)' 'MTVTNSQSSTNVNEVADGIYRINTPVVIEGAGGF' A
#
# COMPACT_ATOMS: atom_id res chain seq x y z
N MET A 1 6.19 -11.18 -5.96
CA MET A 1 4.74 -11.27 -6.27
C MET A 1 4.02 -10.00 -5.77
N THR A 2 3.02 -9.47 -6.49
CA THR A 2 2.25 -8.29 -6.07
C THR A 2 0.82 -8.69 -5.70
N VAL A 3 0.44 -8.48 -4.44
CA VAL A 3 -0.92 -8.73 -3.92
C VAL A 3 -1.52 -7.39 -3.51
N THR A 4 -2.64 -7.01 -4.13
CA THR A 4 -3.36 -5.77 -3.79
C THR A 4 -4.66 -6.12 -3.07
N ASN A 5 -4.83 -5.60 -1.86
CA ASN A 5 -6.12 -5.61 -1.17
C ASN A 5 -6.96 -4.43 -1.72
N SER A 6 -7.99 -4.72 -2.51
CA SER A 6 -8.85 -3.71 -3.13
C SER A 6 -9.78 -2.98 -2.15
N GLN A 7 -9.96 -3.50 -0.93
CA GLN A 7 -10.82 -2.88 0.08
C GLN A 7 -10.07 -1.79 0.87
N SER A 8 -8.80 -2.04 1.23
CA SER A 8 -7.95 -1.05 1.92
C SER A 8 -7.03 -0.26 0.98
N SER A 9 -7.03 -0.61 -0.32
CA SER A 9 -6.03 -0.17 -1.30
C SER A 9 -4.58 -0.48 -0.87
N THR A 10 -4.39 -1.43 0.05
CA THR A 10 -3.06 -1.86 0.48
C THR A 10 -2.39 -2.68 -0.61
N ASN A 11 -1.21 -2.26 -1.04
CA ASN A 11 -0.37 -3.01 -1.95
C ASN A 11 0.77 -3.70 -1.20
N VAL A 12 0.95 -4.98 -1.45
CA VAL A 12 2.10 -5.76 -0.98
C VAL A 12 2.91 -6.15 -2.21
N ASN A 13 4.17 -5.71 -2.25
CA ASN A 13 5.08 -6.03 -3.33
C ASN A 13 6.38 -6.63 -2.79
N GLU A 14 6.72 -7.82 -3.24
CA GLU A 14 8.02 -8.43 -2.96
C GLU A 14 9.11 -7.79 -3.82
N VAL A 15 10.14 -7.23 -3.19
CA VAL A 15 11.22 -6.48 -3.86
C VAL A 15 12.55 -7.25 -3.91
N ALA A 16 12.69 -8.26 -3.06
CA ALA A 16 13.75 -9.26 -3.06
C ALA A 16 13.25 -10.50 -2.32
N ASP A 17 14.01 -11.59 -2.37
CA ASP A 17 13.63 -12.84 -1.69
C ASP A 17 13.39 -12.63 -0.19
N GLY A 18 12.16 -12.90 0.26
CA GLY A 18 11.73 -12.66 1.63
C GLY A 18 11.57 -11.19 2.05
N ILE A 19 11.77 -10.22 1.15
CA ILE A 19 11.66 -8.78 1.43
C ILE A 19 10.42 -8.21 0.76
N TYR A 20 9.51 -7.68 1.58
CA TYR A 20 8.22 -7.15 1.14
C TYR A 20 8.10 -5.67 1.46
N ARG A 21 7.67 -4.90 0.46
CA ARG A 21 7.25 -3.51 0.59
C ARG A 21 5.74 -3.45 0.67
N ILE A 22 5.22 -2.84 1.73
CA ILE A 22 3.78 -2.67 1.97
C ILE A 22 3.44 -1.18 1.87
N ASN A 23 2.46 -0.84 1.06
CA ASN A 23 1.94 0.52 0.92
C ASN A 23 0.44 0.52 1.25
N THR A 24 0.05 1.18 2.33
CA THR A 24 -1.35 1.40 2.69
C THR A 24 -1.63 2.90 2.58
N PRO A 25 -2.47 3.34 1.62
CA PRO A 25 -2.85 4.74 1.54
C PRO A 25 -3.71 5.09 2.75
N VAL A 26 -3.43 6.24 3.37
CA VAL A 26 -4.21 6.78 4.48
C VAL A 26 -4.86 8.07 4.01
N VAL A 27 -6.19 8.12 4.08
CA VAL A 27 -6.95 9.35 3.87
C VAL A 27 -6.89 10.15 5.18
N ILE A 28 -6.29 11.32 5.15
CA ILE A 28 -6.28 12.24 6.28
C ILE A 28 -7.39 13.26 6.04
N GLU A 29 -8.47 13.18 6.82
CA GLU A 29 -9.61 14.10 6.70
C GLU A 29 -9.15 15.56 6.91
N GLY A 30 -9.50 16.44 5.97
CA GLY A 30 -9.12 17.86 6.02
C GLY A 30 -7.71 18.20 5.54
N ALA A 31 -6.85 17.22 5.28
CA ALA A 31 -5.61 17.43 4.54
C ALA A 31 -5.95 17.41 3.05
N GLY A 32 -6.12 18.60 2.45
CA GLY A 32 -6.26 18.74 1.00
C GLY A 32 -5.14 17.96 0.31
N GLY A 33 -5.52 17.04 -0.58
CA GLY A 33 -4.60 16.11 -1.23
C GLY A 33 -3.46 16.84 -1.93
N PHE A 34 -2.26 16.25 -1.81
CA PHE A 34 -1.06 16.66 -2.56
C PHE A 34 -1.24 16.39 -4.05
#